data_AF-A0A0F9CSA0-F1
#
_entry.id   AF-A0A0F9CSA0-F1
#
_cell.length_a   1.000
_cell.length_b   1.000
_cell.length_c   1.000
_cell.angle_alpha   90.00
_cell.angle_beta   90.00
_cell.angle_gamma   90.00
#
_symmetry.space_group_name_H-M   'P 1'
#
loop_
_entity.id
_entity.type
_entity.pdbx_description
1 polymer ?
#
loop_
_entity_poly.entity_id
_entity_poly.type
_entity_poly.pdbx_seq_one_letter_code
_entity_poly.pdbx_strand_id
1 'polypeptide(L)'
;MIELAIGRRESMNYQKIRDDAQTEANTYDGIYLVSGRRGALIGGVTSAIRGAAAAAGIEYRGQFREARLRLASEVYGRRITSYNDLTDGEIVAINKWVTTRGLELKTWLIERYGQQTKF
;
A
#
# COMPACT_ATOMS: atom_id res chain seq x y z
N MET A 1 15.74 26.27 27.84
CA MET A 1 14.89 25.05 27.84
C MET A 1 14.35 24.93 26.43
N ILE A 2 14.98 24.11 25.57
CA ILE A 2 14.58 24.01 24.16
C ILE A 2 13.51 22.94 24.09
N GLU A 3 12.26 23.36 23.92
CA GLU A 3 11.15 22.47 23.61
C GLU A 3 11.43 21.83 22.25
N LEU A 4 11.71 20.52 22.29
CA LEU A 4 11.87 19.65 21.14
C LEU A 4 10.55 19.63 20.36
N ALA A 5 10.39 20.53 19.39
CA ALA A 5 9.39 20.43 18.34
C ALA A 5 9.75 19.31 17.34
N ILE A 6 10.06 18.12 17.85
CA ILE A 6 10.16 16.92 17.02
C ILE A 6 8.74 16.46 16.75
N GLY A 7 8.22 17.02 15.66
CA GLY A 7 7.20 16.47 14.80
C GLY A 7 6.18 15.57 15.46
N ARG A 8 4.98 16.12 15.68
CA ARG A 8 3.77 15.37 15.40
C ARG A 8 3.82 14.97 13.91
N ARG A 9 4.60 13.95 13.58
CA ARG A 9 4.43 13.20 12.34
C ARG A 9 3.02 12.66 12.48
N GLU A 10 2.11 13.21 11.69
CA GLU A 10 0.81 12.64 11.44
C GLU A 10 1.04 11.18 11.10
N SER A 11 0.89 10.33 12.13
CA SER A 11 0.91 8.89 11.97
C SER A 11 -0.27 8.65 11.08
N MET A 12 0.00 8.23 9.86
CA MET A 12 -1.00 7.99 8.85
C MET A 12 -2.15 7.22 9.49
N ASN A 13 -3.35 7.80 9.53
CA ASN A 13 -4.48 7.18 10.22
C ASN A 13 -4.86 5.91 9.45
N TYR A 14 -4.33 4.77 9.87
CA TYR A 14 -4.53 3.48 9.18
C TYR A 14 -6.00 3.10 9.09
N GLN A 15 -6.82 3.60 10.02
CA GLN A 15 -8.26 3.48 9.97
C GLN A 15 -8.81 4.16 8.71
N LYS A 16 -8.34 5.36 8.38
CA LYS A 16 -8.72 6.08 7.16
C LYS A 16 -8.35 5.30 5.90
N ILE A 17 -7.16 4.69 5.86
CA ILE A 17 -6.73 3.87 4.72
C ILE A 17 -7.65 2.66 4.53
N ARG A 18 -7.98 1.97 5.63
CA ARG A 18 -8.91 0.85 5.62
C ARG A 18 -10.29 1.32 5.15
N ASP A 19 -10.81 2.38 5.74
CA ASP A 19 -12.17 2.87 5.48
C ASP A 19 -12.32 3.33 4.02
N ASP A 20 -11.31 4.01 3.48
CA ASP A 20 -11.28 4.45 2.08
C ASP A 20 -11.20 3.25 1.12
N ALA A 21 -10.28 2.31 1.36
CA ALA A 21 -10.15 1.11 0.52
C ALA A 21 -11.39 0.21 0.62
N GLN A 22 -11.99 0.08 1.80
CA GLN A 22 -13.23 -0.68 2.00
C GLN A 22 -14.41 -0.02 1.30
N THR A 23 -14.52 1.30 1.37
CA THR A 23 -15.55 2.07 0.64
C THR A 23 -15.40 1.85 -0.86
N GLU A 24 -14.17 1.91 -1.38
CA GLU A 24 -13.90 1.64 -2.79
C GLU A 24 -14.21 0.19 -3.18
N ALA A 25 -13.86 -0.78 -2.35
CA ALA A 25 -14.16 -2.19 -2.58
C ALA A 25 -15.68 -2.44 -2.60
N ASN A 26 -16.43 -1.80 -1.71
CA ASN A 26 -17.90 -1.90 -1.64
C ASN A 26 -18.60 -1.17 -2.80
N THR A 27 -17.99 -0.12 -3.34
CA THR A 27 -18.52 0.65 -4.49
C THR A 27 -18.19 -0.02 -5.82
N TYR A 28 -17.22 -0.94 -5.83
CA TYR A 28 -16.85 -1.66 -7.04
C TYR A 28 -17.90 -2.73 -7.37
N ASP A 29 -18.87 -2.33 -8.19
CA ASP A 29 -19.99 -3.15 -8.65
C ASP A 29 -19.50 -4.16 -9.71
N GLY A 30 -18.82 -5.21 -9.25
CA GLY A 30 -18.76 -6.60 -9.78
C GLY A 30 -18.59 -6.94 -11.27
N ILE A 31 -18.53 -5.99 -12.21
CA ILE A 31 -18.57 -6.29 -13.64
C ILE A 31 -17.14 -6.59 -14.15
N TYR A 32 -16.79 -7.87 -14.01
CA TYR A 32 -15.74 -8.64 -14.69
C TYR A 32 -14.30 -8.08 -14.68
N LEU A 33 -13.50 -8.55 -13.73
CA LEU A 33 -12.06 -8.63 -13.90
C LEU A 33 -11.72 -9.88 -14.73
N VAL A 34 -11.51 -9.72 -16.04
CA VAL A 34 -10.91 -10.76 -16.88
C VAL A 34 -9.53 -11.11 -16.31
N SER A 35 -9.12 -12.38 -16.31
CA SER A 35 -7.90 -12.88 -15.65
C SER A 35 -6.62 -12.08 -15.98
N GLY A 36 -6.51 -11.48 -17.18
CA GLY A 36 -5.39 -10.60 -17.56
C GLY A 36 -5.37 -9.24 -16.86
N ARG A 37 -6.53 -8.73 -16.44
CA ARG A 37 -6.69 -7.42 -15.78
C ARG A 37 -6.30 -7.48 -14.30
N ARG A 38 -6.46 -8.63 -13.61
CA ARG A 38 -5.89 -8.84 -12.26
C ARG A 38 -4.37 -8.72 -12.26
N GLY A 39 -3.70 -9.36 -13.22
CA GLY A 39 -2.25 -9.25 -13.41
C GLY A 39 -1.79 -7.80 -13.61
N ALA A 40 -2.51 -7.05 -14.45
CA ALA A 40 -2.24 -5.62 -14.68
C ALA A 40 -2.40 -4.76 -13.42
N LEU A 41 -3.46 -4.98 -12.61
CA LEU A 41 -3.66 -4.27 -11.35
C LEU A 41 -2.56 -4.59 -10.33
N ILE A 42 -2.21 -5.87 -10.18
CA ILE A 42 -1.09 -6.29 -9.31
C ILE A 42 0.24 -5.68 -9.79
N GLY A 43 0.44 -5.60 -11.11
CA GLY A 43 1.56 -4.89 -11.73
C GLY A 43 1.57 -3.40 -11.37
N GLY A 44 0.42 -2.74 -11.45
CA GLY A 44 0.22 -1.34 -11.04
C GLY A 44 0.61 -1.09 -9.58
N VAL A 45 0.14 -1.94 -8.67
CA VAL A 45 0.54 -1.87 -7.25
C VAL A 45 2.05 -2.01 -7.08
N THR A 46 2.67 -2.93 -7.82
CA THR A 46 4.12 -3.15 -7.77
C THR A 46 4.90 -1.94 -8.23
N SER A 47 4.49 -1.34 -9.35
CA SER A 47 5.10 -0.14 -9.91
C SER A 47 4.98 1.06 -8.98
N ALA A 48 3.81 1.25 -8.36
CA ALA A 48 3.57 2.31 -7.38
C ALA A 48 4.48 2.17 -6.15
N ILE A 49 4.57 0.97 -5.57
CA ILE A 49 5.46 0.69 -4.44
C ILE A 49 6.92 0.93 -4.83
N ARG A 50 7.34 0.50 -6.02
CA ARG A 50 8.72 0.72 -6.50
C ARG A 50 9.03 2.21 -6.64
N GLY A 51 8.14 2.98 -7.26
CA GLY A 51 8.31 4.42 -7.43
C GLY A 51 8.38 5.15 -6.08
N ALA A 52 7.47 4.83 -5.15
CA ALA A 52 7.45 5.42 -3.82
C ALA A 52 8.66 5.01 -2.97
N ALA A 53 9.13 3.76 -3.06
CA ALA A 53 10.34 3.29 -2.38
C ALA A 53 11.59 4.01 -2.89
N ALA A 54 11.73 4.15 -4.21
CA ALA A 54 12.83 4.91 -4.82
C ALA A 54 12.80 6.39 -4.37
N ALA A 55 11.62 7.02 -4.36
CA ALA A 55 11.45 8.39 -3.87
C ALA A 55 11.68 8.55 -2.35
N ALA A 56 11.60 7.46 -1.59
CA ALA A 56 11.95 7.40 -0.17
C ALA A 56 13.43 7.08 0.07
N GLY A 57 14.21 6.78 -0.97
CA GLY A 57 15.58 6.32 -0.84
C GLY A 57 15.70 4.94 -0.20
N ILE A 58 14.65 4.12 -0.25
CA ILE A 58 14.62 2.78 0.35
C ILE A 58 15.21 1.78 -0.65
N GLU A 59 16.36 1.19 -0.31
CA GLU A 59 16.99 0.17 -1.13
C GLU A 59 16.27 -1.17 -0.97
N TYR A 60 15.37 -1.47 -1.91
CA TYR A 60 14.48 -2.62 -1.80
C TYR A 60 15.03 -3.82 -2.60
N ARG A 61 15.61 -4.82 -1.91
CA ARG A 61 16.26 -6.02 -2.48
C ARG A 61 15.29 -7.06 -3.09
N GLY A 62 14.28 -6.62 -3.84
CA GLY A 62 13.37 -7.52 -4.56
C GLY A 62 12.19 -8.07 -3.75
N GLN A 63 11.99 -7.65 -2.50
CA GLN A 63 10.89 -8.11 -1.63
C GLN A 63 9.53 -7.46 -1.96
N PHE A 64 9.30 -6.99 -3.20
CA PHE A 64 8.09 -6.22 -3.56
C PHE A 64 6.80 -7.02 -3.41
N ARG A 65 6.88 -8.35 -3.47
CA ARG A 65 5.75 -9.23 -3.14
C ARG A 65 5.38 -9.14 -1.66
N GLU A 66 6.34 -9.04 -0.76
CA GLU A 66 6.09 -8.95 0.68
C GLU A 66 5.45 -7.61 1.05
N ALA A 67 6.00 -6.49 0.59
CA ALA A 67 5.40 -5.16 0.81
C ALA A 67 3.95 -5.11 0.34
N ARG A 68 3.69 -5.67 -0.84
CA ARG A 68 2.35 -5.79 -1.41
C ARG A 68 1.36 -6.54 -0.52
N LEU A 69 1.74 -7.74 -0.07
CA LEU A 69 0.89 -8.59 0.76
C LEU A 69 0.72 -8.00 2.16
N ARG A 70 1.75 -7.36 2.70
CA ARG A 70 1.70 -6.66 3.98
C ARG A 70 0.78 -5.46 3.92
N LEU A 71 0.89 -4.64 2.88
CA LEU A 71 -0.01 -3.51 2.64
C LEU A 71 -1.46 -4.00 2.58
N ALA A 72 -1.74 -5.03 1.79
CA ALA A 72 -3.07 -5.62 1.71
C ALA A 72 -3.57 -6.11 3.08
N SER A 73 -2.71 -6.77 3.85
CA SER A 73 -3.07 -7.28 5.18
C SER A 73 -3.43 -6.17 6.16
N GLU A 74 -2.68 -5.07 6.15
CA GLU A 74 -2.91 -3.94 7.05
C GLU A 74 -4.17 -3.16 6.67
N VAL A 75 -4.34 -2.88 5.37
CA VAL A 75 -5.53 -2.23 4.81
C VAL A 75 -6.79 -2.98 5.25
N TYR A 76 -6.85 -4.30 5.05
CA TYR A 76 -8.07 -5.08 5.35
C TYR A 76 -8.13 -5.66 6.76
N GLY A 77 -7.06 -5.52 7.56
CA GLY A 77 -7.05 -6.03 8.94
C GLY A 77 -7.13 -7.54 9.07
N ARG A 78 -6.78 -8.26 8.02
CA ARG A 78 -6.77 -9.72 7.97
C ARG A 78 -5.48 -10.19 7.30
N ARG A 79 -5.04 -11.40 7.63
CA ARG A 79 -3.83 -11.97 7.03
C ARG A 79 -4.07 -12.27 5.54
N ILE A 80 -3.31 -11.63 4.67
CA ILE A 80 -3.30 -11.88 3.21
C ILE A 80 -1.95 -12.51 2.84
N THR A 81 -1.97 -13.73 2.34
CA THR A 81 -0.75 -14.48 1.96
C THR A 81 -0.58 -14.62 0.44
N SER A 82 -1.68 -14.42 -0.28
CA SER A 82 -1.75 -14.43 -1.73
C SER A 82 -2.72 -13.37 -2.21
N TYR A 83 -2.49 -12.85 -3.41
CA TYR A 83 -3.49 -12.01 -4.09
C TYR A 83 -4.77 -12.77 -4.47
N ASN A 84 -4.76 -14.11 -4.41
CA ASN A 84 -5.98 -14.92 -4.56
C ASN A 84 -6.88 -14.85 -3.31
N ASP A 85 -6.35 -14.42 -2.16
CA ASP A 85 -7.11 -14.24 -0.92
C ASP A 85 -7.94 -12.93 -0.95
N LEU A 86 -7.73 -12.12 -2.00
CA LEU A 86 -8.41 -10.85 -2.25
C LEU A 86 -9.46 -11.02 -3.35
N THR A 87 -10.64 -10.48 -3.07
CA THR A 87 -11.68 -10.27 -4.07
C THR A 87 -11.20 -9.31 -5.15
N ASP A 88 -11.89 -9.34 -6.29
CA ASP A 88 -11.66 -8.42 -7.41
C ASP A 88 -11.77 -6.95 -6.98
N GLY A 89 -12.81 -6.60 -6.22
CA GLY A 89 -13.01 -5.26 -5.67
C GLY A 89 -11.87 -4.83 -4.74
N GLU A 90 -11.38 -5.74 -3.88
CA GLU A 90 -10.28 -5.43 -2.97
C GLU A 90 -8.96 -5.14 -3.70
N ILE A 91 -8.68 -5.83 -4.81
CA ILE A 91 -7.48 -5.59 -5.63
C ILE A 91 -7.57 -4.23 -6.34
N VAL A 92 -8.75 -3.90 -6.86
CA VAL A 92 -8.98 -2.60 -7.50
C VAL A 92 -8.80 -1.47 -6.49
N ALA A 93 -9.38 -1.60 -5.30
CA ALA A 93 -9.24 -0.62 -4.23
C ALA A 93 -7.77 -0.45 -3.79
N ILE A 94 -7.01 -1.54 -3.59
CA ILE A 94 -5.56 -1.43 -3.29
C ILE A 94 -4.84 -0.71 -4.42
N ASN A 95 -5.08 -1.09 -5.69
CA ASN A 95 -4.42 -0.48 -6.83
C ASN A 95 -4.76 1.01 -6.97
N LYS A 96 -6.02 1.39 -6.77
CA LYS A 96 -6.43 2.79 -6.79
C LYS A 96 -5.80 3.56 -5.64
N TRP A 97 -5.80 3.00 -4.44
CA TRP A 97 -5.17 3.61 -3.26
C TRP A 97 -3.67 3.89 -3.50
N VAL A 98 -2.88 2.89 -3.90
CA VAL A 98 -1.42 3.05 -4.10
C VAL A 98 -1.06 3.98 -5.27
N THR A 99 -1.91 4.08 -6.29
CA THR A 99 -1.65 4.92 -7.47
C THR A 99 -2.10 6.37 -7.27
N THR A 100 -3.06 6.63 -6.38
CA THR A 100 -3.57 7.98 -6.12
C THR A 100 -2.96 8.63 -4.88
N ARG A 101 -2.33 7.85 -3.98
CA ARG A 101 -1.82 8.34 -2.68
C ARG A 101 -0.32 8.15 -2.51
N GLY A 102 0.46 8.69 -3.44
CA GLY A 102 1.91 8.54 -3.45
C GLY A 102 2.63 9.00 -2.17
N LEU A 103 2.16 10.09 -1.54
CA LEU A 103 2.75 10.58 -0.28
C LEU A 103 2.45 9.66 0.91
N GLU A 104 1.21 9.19 1.05
CA GLU A 104 0.81 8.23 2.09
C GLU A 104 1.58 6.92 1.92
N LEU A 105 1.66 6.41 0.70
CA LEU A 105 2.45 5.21 0.38
C LEU A 105 3.94 5.39 0.71
N LYS A 106 4.53 6.56 0.43
CA LYS A 106 5.91 6.88 0.78
C LYS A 106 6.12 6.84 2.30
N THR A 107 5.26 7.50 3.08
CA THR A 107 5.32 7.49 4.54
C THR A 107 5.18 6.07 5.09
N TRP A 108 4.20 5.31 4.59
CA TRP A 108 3.98 3.91 4.94
C TRP A 108 5.23 3.06 4.75
N LEU A 109 5.92 3.24 3.60
CA LEU A 109 7.15 2.52 3.27
C LEU A 109 8.31 2.91 4.19
N ILE A 110 8.48 4.20 4.50
CA ILE A 110 9.53 4.68 5.42
C ILE A 110 9.34 4.10 6.82
N GLU A 111 8.11 4.09 7.33
CA GLU A 111 7.81 3.55 8.66
C GLU A 111 8.18 2.06 8.79
N ARG A 112 8.00 1.28 7.73
CA ARG A 112 8.21 -0.18 7.75
C ARG A 112 9.59 -0.62 7.30
N TYR A 113 10.16 0.09 6.34
CA TYR A 113 11.35 -0.34 5.62
C TYR A 113 12.48 0.69 5.66
N GLY A 114 12.20 1.93 6.10
CA GLY A 114 13.19 3.01 6.15
C GLY A 114 14.30 2.85 7.19
N GLN A 115 14.26 1.85 8.06
CA GLN A 115 15.40 1.50 8.92
C GLN A 115 16.42 0.58 8.24
N GLN A 116 16.09 -0.04 7.10
CA GLN A 116 17.02 -0.92 6.37
C GLN A 116 18.09 -0.14 5.59
N THR A 117 18.02 1.19 5.57
CA THR A 117 18.91 2.10 4.82
C THR A 117 19.97 2.79 5.66
N LYS A 118 20.17 2.42 6.93
CA LYS A 118 21.32 2.92 7.69
C LYS A 118 22.56 2.09 7.38
N PHE A 119 23.27 2.49 6.32
CA PHE A 119 24.69 2.21 6.12
C PHE A 119 25.46 3.51 6.23
#